data_AF-A0A1Q1PRQ0-F1
#
_entry.id   AF-A0A1Q1PRQ0-F1
#
_cell.length_a   1.000
_cell.length_b   1.000
_cell.length_c   1.000
_cell.angle_alpha   90.00
_cell.angle_beta   90.00
_cell.angle_gamma   90.00
#
_symmetry.space_group_name_H-M   'P 1'
#
loop_
_entity.id
_entity.type
_entity.pdbx_description
1 polymer ?
#
loop_
_entity_poly.entity_id
_entity_poly.type
_entity_poly.pdbx_seq_one_letter_code
_entity_poly.pdbx_strand_id
1 'polypeptide(L)'
;SLAVGTTSKALAEAALALGKLAEAKGTSSVAMGNTSKADGSNSVAVGNNSQTLQSNTIAIGSSAIAKPERTISIGLNAGKGQEADATGTKHSQINIGENSGENVVGQLNIGIGAHAGKNVVGKHNIALGSHAGTNLRNSEETSAANVSIGHEANKYDQLAAIQRSTAVGVQTKAASRSTALGAEATALGEDAVALGITSKAEGDKSVAIGANSTADS
;
A
#
# COMPACT_ATOMS: atom_id res chain seq x y z
N SER A 1 -23.98 23.16 -3.63
CA SER A 1 -22.63 22.89 -4.14
C SER A 1 -21.86 24.20 -4.28
N LEU A 2 -20.53 24.16 -4.39
CA LEU A 2 -19.67 25.34 -4.59
C LEU A 2 -18.59 25.02 -5.63
N ALA A 3 -18.43 25.87 -6.66
CA ALA A 3 -17.40 25.75 -7.68
C ALA A 3 -16.62 27.06 -7.84
N VAL A 4 -15.29 27.01 -7.75
CA VAL A 4 -14.40 28.18 -7.83
C VAL A 4 -13.21 27.86 -8.74
N GLY A 5 -13.05 28.63 -9.82
CA GLY A 5 -11.97 28.48 -10.80
C GLY A 5 -12.48 28.21 -12.22
N THR A 6 -11.63 28.49 -13.23
CA THR A 6 -11.98 28.36 -14.65
C THR A 6 -12.41 26.93 -14.99
N THR A 7 -13.64 26.76 -15.49
CA THR A 7 -14.20 25.45 -15.88
C THR A 7 -14.29 24.45 -14.71
N SER A 8 -14.30 24.92 -13.47
CA SER A 8 -14.60 24.08 -12.30
C SER A 8 -16.07 23.66 -12.29
N LYS A 9 -16.36 22.45 -11.79
CA LYS A 9 -17.71 21.86 -11.76
C LYS A 9 -17.97 21.14 -10.45
N ALA A 10 -18.96 21.57 -9.69
CA ALA A 10 -19.50 20.83 -8.55
C ALA A 10 -20.90 20.32 -8.94
N LEU A 11 -20.96 19.06 -9.39
CA LEU A 11 -22.10 18.46 -10.11
C LEU A 11 -23.14 17.78 -9.22
N ALA A 12 -22.82 17.48 -7.96
CA ALA A 12 -23.70 16.81 -7.02
C ALA A 12 -24.04 17.65 -5.78
N GLU A 13 -25.01 17.17 -5.01
CA GLU A 13 -25.40 17.78 -3.73
C GLU A 13 -24.20 17.87 -2.77
N ALA A 14 -24.10 18.99 -2.04
CA ALA A 14 -23.02 19.28 -1.11
C ALA A 14 -21.58 19.17 -1.68
N ALA A 15 -21.41 19.11 -3.01
CA ALA A 15 -20.09 19.00 -3.63
C ALA A 15 -19.31 20.34 -3.63
N LEU A 16 -17.98 20.25 -3.49
CA LEU A 16 -17.04 21.36 -3.55
C LEU A 16 -15.99 21.13 -4.65
N ALA A 17 -15.87 22.05 -5.60
CA ALA A 17 -14.83 22.05 -6.63
C ALA A 17 -14.01 23.36 -6.58
N LEU A 18 -12.69 23.27 -6.36
CA LEU A 18 -11.79 24.43 -6.26
C LEU A 18 -10.55 24.22 -7.15
N GLY A 19 -10.41 25.00 -8.23
CA GLY A 19 -9.27 24.94 -9.15
C GLY A 19 -9.70 24.86 -10.62
N LYS A 20 -8.77 25.18 -11.53
CA LYS A 20 -9.02 25.07 -12.97
C LYS A 20 -9.35 23.62 -13.33
N LEU A 21 -10.49 23.40 -14.00
CA LEU A 21 -10.97 22.06 -14.40
C LEU A 21 -11.19 21.07 -13.23
N ALA A 22 -11.34 21.54 -12.00
CA ALA A 22 -11.70 20.67 -10.88
C ALA A 22 -13.14 20.13 -11.06
N GLU A 23 -13.37 18.83 -10.89
CA GLU A 23 -14.69 18.19 -11.02
C GLU A 23 -15.06 17.40 -9.77
N ALA A 24 -16.05 17.85 -9.01
CA ALA A 24 -16.63 17.12 -7.88
C ALA A 24 -18.00 16.54 -8.30
N LYS A 25 -18.07 15.22 -8.57
CA LYS A 25 -19.25 14.54 -9.13
C LYS A 25 -20.04 13.72 -8.12
N GLY A 26 -19.41 13.29 -7.03
CA GLY A 26 -20.08 12.54 -5.98
C GLY A 26 -20.83 13.44 -4.99
N THR A 27 -21.90 12.94 -4.38
CA THR A 27 -22.58 13.65 -3.27
C THR A 27 -21.59 13.87 -2.13
N SER A 28 -21.58 15.07 -1.55
CA SER A 28 -20.65 15.47 -0.48
C SER A 28 -19.16 15.28 -0.84
N SER A 29 -18.82 15.33 -2.14
CA SER A 29 -17.44 15.18 -2.61
C SER A 29 -16.66 16.50 -2.61
N VAL A 30 -15.34 16.41 -2.47
CA VAL A 30 -14.42 17.56 -2.52
C VAL A 30 -13.36 17.31 -3.58
N ALA A 31 -13.28 18.17 -4.60
CA ALA A 31 -12.22 18.19 -5.60
C ALA A 31 -11.46 19.54 -5.51
N MET A 32 -10.20 19.52 -5.11
CA MET A 32 -9.39 20.73 -4.94
C MET A 32 -8.03 20.61 -5.63
N GLY A 33 -7.79 21.41 -6.66
CA GLY A 33 -6.56 21.41 -7.45
C GLY A 33 -6.86 21.57 -8.94
N ASN A 34 -5.83 21.91 -9.73
CA ASN A 34 -6.00 21.88 -11.18
C ASN A 34 -6.26 20.43 -11.61
N THR A 35 -7.34 20.22 -12.39
CA THR A 35 -7.77 18.91 -12.93
C THR A 35 -8.03 17.82 -11.87
N SER A 36 -8.23 18.18 -10.60
CA SER A 36 -8.64 17.23 -9.55
C SER A 36 -10.05 16.70 -9.79
N LYS A 37 -10.30 15.42 -9.53
CA LYS A 37 -11.58 14.77 -9.84
C LYS A 37 -12.07 13.90 -8.69
N ALA A 38 -13.24 14.23 -8.15
CA ALA A 38 -13.88 13.48 -7.08
C ALA A 38 -15.17 12.80 -7.57
N ASP A 39 -15.07 11.59 -8.14
CA ASP A 39 -16.22 10.92 -8.77
C ASP A 39 -17.13 10.21 -7.74
N GLY A 40 -16.57 9.68 -6.66
CA GLY A 40 -17.31 8.91 -5.66
C GLY A 40 -18.03 9.77 -4.61
N SER A 41 -19.11 9.27 -4.03
CA SER A 41 -19.79 9.92 -2.90
C SER A 41 -18.90 9.94 -1.66
N ASN A 42 -18.98 11.01 -0.86
CA ASN A 42 -18.12 11.24 0.31
C ASN A 42 -16.62 11.13 0.00
N SER A 43 -16.20 11.43 -1.23
CA SER A 43 -14.80 11.31 -1.65
C SER A 43 -14.07 12.65 -1.63
N VAL A 44 -12.76 12.60 -1.40
CA VAL A 44 -11.90 13.78 -1.27
C VAL A 44 -10.71 13.63 -2.21
N ALA A 45 -10.62 14.45 -3.26
CA ALA A 45 -9.49 14.55 -4.17
C ALA A 45 -8.83 15.93 -4.03
N VAL A 46 -7.61 16.00 -3.48
CA VAL A 46 -6.87 17.25 -3.26
C VAL A 46 -5.48 17.16 -3.87
N GLY A 47 -5.16 18.01 -4.84
CA GLY A 47 -3.89 18.03 -5.55
C GLY A 47 -4.07 18.08 -7.07
N ASN A 48 -3.03 18.52 -7.78
CA ASN A 48 -3.03 18.54 -9.24
C ASN A 48 -3.24 17.11 -9.80
N ASN A 49 -4.21 16.92 -10.69
CA ASN A 49 -4.56 15.59 -11.24
C ASN A 49 -4.89 14.50 -10.19
N SER A 50 -5.24 14.87 -8.95
CA SER A 50 -5.71 13.89 -7.95
C SER A 50 -7.06 13.31 -8.35
N GLN A 51 -7.30 12.02 -8.07
CA GLN A 51 -8.53 11.35 -8.48
C GLN A 51 -9.06 10.36 -7.44
N THR A 52 -10.35 10.46 -7.14
CA THR A 52 -11.13 9.42 -6.47
C THR A 52 -12.18 8.87 -7.44
N LEU A 53 -12.35 7.54 -7.51
CA LEU A 53 -13.29 6.90 -8.44
C LEU A 53 -14.50 6.24 -7.76
N GLN A 54 -14.35 5.84 -6.50
CA GLN A 54 -15.38 5.13 -5.74
C GLN A 54 -15.72 5.85 -4.44
N SER A 55 -16.81 5.45 -3.80
CA SER A 55 -17.30 6.09 -2.58
C SER A 55 -16.31 5.95 -1.41
N ASN A 56 -16.38 6.92 -0.48
CA ASN A 56 -15.63 6.90 0.78
C ASN A 56 -14.10 6.83 0.58
N THR A 57 -13.58 7.45 -0.48
CA THR A 57 -12.15 7.42 -0.83
C THR A 57 -11.49 8.78 -0.60
N ILE A 58 -10.18 8.76 -0.34
CA ILE A 58 -9.37 9.95 -0.13
C ILE A 58 -8.14 9.86 -1.04
N ALA A 59 -7.91 10.86 -1.90
CA ALA A 59 -6.74 11.01 -2.75
C ALA A 59 -6.13 12.41 -2.51
N ILE A 60 -5.03 12.51 -1.77
CA ILE A 60 -4.38 13.79 -1.42
C ILE A 60 -2.93 13.78 -1.90
N GLY A 61 -2.59 14.64 -2.84
CA GLY A 61 -1.27 14.71 -3.47
C GLY A 61 -1.37 14.84 -4.98
N SER A 62 -0.31 15.35 -5.62
CA SER A 62 -0.28 15.42 -7.08
C SER A 62 -0.37 14.01 -7.66
N SER A 63 -1.29 13.80 -8.62
CA SER A 63 -1.50 12.51 -9.28
C SER A 63 -1.82 11.33 -8.33
N ALA A 64 -2.22 11.60 -7.08
CA ALA A 64 -2.69 10.57 -6.16
C ALA A 64 -4.01 9.98 -6.69
N ILE A 65 -4.17 8.65 -6.65
CA ILE A 65 -5.35 7.96 -7.13
C ILE A 65 -5.86 7.02 -6.05
N ALA A 66 -7.12 7.20 -5.63
CA ALA A 66 -7.86 6.24 -4.81
C ALA A 66 -8.98 5.65 -5.66
N LYS A 67 -8.67 4.54 -6.33
CA LYS A 67 -9.60 3.85 -7.24
C LYS A 67 -10.56 2.90 -6.50
N PRO A 68 -10.11 2.01 -5.61
CA PRO A 68 -10.99 1.06 -4.93
C PRO A 68 -11.80 1.74 -3.84
N GLU A 69 -12.99 1.24 -3.51
CA GLU A 69 -13.83 1.81 -2.44
C GLU A 69 -13.09 1.84 -1.10
N ARG A 70 -13.39 2.82 -0.23
CA ARG A 70 -12.82 2.95 1.13
C ARG A 70 -11.29 3.09 1.18
N THR A 71 -10.67 3.50 0.08
CA THR A 71 -9.20 3.63 -0.03
C THR A 71 -8.71 5.03 0.35
N ILE A 72 -7.60 5.08 1.07
CA ILE A 72 -6.85 6.30 1.38
C ILE A 72 -5.55 6.27 0.57
N SER A 73 -5.31 7.29 -0.24
CA SER A 73 -4.09 7.51 -1.02
C SER A 73 -3.57 8.91 -0.77
N ILE A 74 -2.46 9.06 -0.06
CA ILE A 74 -1.88 10.34 0.35
C ILE A 74 -0.40 10.39 -0.08
N GLY A 75 -0.04 11.27 -1.00
CA GLY A 75 1.32 11.42 -1.53
C GLY A 75 1.34 11.50 -3.06
N LEU A 76 2.46 11.96 -3.63
CA LEU A 76 2.66 11.98 -5.08
C LEU A 76 2.51 10.56 -5.65
N ASN A 77 1.60 10.38 -6.62
CA ASN A 77 1.29 9.09 -7.25
C ASN A 77 0.82 7.96 -6.30
N ALA A 78 0.46 8.24 -5.04
CA ALA A 78 -0.02 7.22 -4.11
C ALA A 78 -1.25 6.48 -4.68
N GLY A 79 -1.27 5.15 -4.60
CA GLY A 79 -2.35 4.29 -5.08
C GLY A 79 -2.54 4.26 -6.61
N LYS A 80 -1.62 4.84 -7.39
CA LYS A 80 -1.67 4.81 -8.85
C LYS A 80 -1.61 3.36 -9.36
N GLY A 81 -2.44 3.04 -10.37
CA GLY A 81 -2.45 1.71 -10.99
C GLY A 81 -3.17 0.63 -10.18
N GLN A 82 -3.77 0.96 -9.03
CA GLN A 82 -4.58 0.00 -8.29
C GLN A 82 -5.77 -0.51 -9.12
N GLU A 83 -6.12 -1.76 -8.91
CA GLU A 83 -7.32 -2.36 -9.48
C GLU A 83 -8.51 -2.22 -8.52
N ALA A 84 -9.69 -2.01 -9.08
CA ALA A 84 -10.95 -2.04 -8.35
C ALA A 84 -11.85 -3.09 -8.98
N ASP A 85 -12.76 -3.65 -8.20
CA ASP A 85 -13.80 -4.57 -8.69
C ASP A 85 -15.18 -4.17 -8.16
N ALA A 86 -16.21 -4.73 -8.78
CA ALA A 86 -17.59 -4.61 -8.30
C ALA A 86 -17.97 -5.75 -7.33
N THR A 87 -17.14 -6.79 -7.25
CA THR A 87 -17.37 -7.98 -6.41
C THR A 87 -16.91 -7.78 -4.96
N GLY A 88 -16.27 -6.65 -4.65
CA GLY A 88 -15.84 -6.32 -3.29
C GLY A 88 -14.60 -7.07 -2.84
N THR A 89 -13.78 -7.59 -3.74
CA THR A 89 -12.50 -8.23 -3.39
C THR A 89 -11.32 -7.25 -3.48
N LYS A 90 -11.57 -6.03 -3.99
CA LYS A 90 -10.59 -4.96 -4.12
C LYS A 90 -11.10 -3.67 -3.48
N HIS A 91 -10.76 -3.45 -2.21
CA HIS A 91 -11.17 -2.26 -1.44
C HIS A 91 -10.24 -1.98 -0.24
N SER A 92 -10.45 -0.86 0.43
CA SER A 92 -9.87 -0.54 1.75
C SER A 92 -8.34 -0.55 1.81
N GLN A 93 -7.68 0.07 0.84
CA GLN A 93 -6.21 0.26 0.91
C GLN A 93 -5.86 1.49 1.75
N ILE A 94 -4.69 1.49 2.38
CA ILE A 94 -4.05 2.68 2.96
C ILE A 94 -2.71 2.85 2.27
N ASN A 95 -2.55 3.92 1.48
CA ASN A 95 -1.35 4.25 0.74
C ASN A 95 -0.89 5.65 1.17
N ILE A 96 0.18 5.77 1.95
CA ILE A 96 0.67 7.06 2.46
C ILE A 96 2.16 7.19 2.13
N GLY A 97 2.52 8.06 1.18
CA GLY A 97 3.88 8.28 0.70
C GLY A 97 3.97 8.29 -0.83
N GLU A 98 5.08 8.80 -1.35
CA GLU A 98 5.34 8.84 -2.79
C GLU A 98 5.30 7.42 -3.39
N ASN A 99 4.46 7.19 -4.41
CA ASN A 99 4.27 5.88 -5.06
C ASN A 99 3.92 4.73 -4.09
N SER A 100 3.43 5.02 -2.88
CA SER A 100 2.94 3.99 -1.95
C SER A 100 1.74 3.27 -2.56
N GLY A 101 1.67 1.95 -2.37
CA GLY A 101 0.59 1.12 -2.88
C GLY A 101 0.37 1.19 -4.40
N GLU A 102 1.39 1.57 -5.18
CA GLU A 102 1.31 1.57 -6.63
C GLU A 102 1.07 0.14 -7.15
N ASN A 103 0.16 -0.04 -8.11
CA ASN A 103 -0.19 -1.32 -8.75
C ASN A 103 -0.61 -2.43 -7.77
N VAL A 104 -1.22 -2.07 -6.63
CA VAL A 104 -1.77 -3.05 -5.70
C VAL A 104 -3.03 -3.71 -6.28
N VAL A 105 -3.09 -5.03 -6.19
CA VAL A 105 -4.25 -5.85 -6.56
C VAL A 105 -4.69 -6.64 -5.34
N GLY A 106 -5.91 -6.41 -4.85
CA GLY A 106 -6.47 -7.08 -3.67
C GLY A 106 -7.09 -6.07 -2.71
N GLN A 107 -7.13 -6.36 -1.41
CA GLN A 107 -7.83 -5.55 -0.40
C GLN A 107 -7.08 -5.46 0.93
N LEU A 108 -7.38 -4.43 1.72
CA LEU A 108 -6.91 -4.31 3.10
C LEU A 108 -5.38 -4.29 3.25
N ASN A 109 -4.66 -3.76 2.25
CA ASN A 109 -3.21 -3.56 2.36
C ASN A 109 -2.90 -2.17 2.89
N ILE A 110 -1.82 -2.09 3.66
CA ILE A 110 -1.29 -0.86 4.23
C ILE A 110 0.11 -0.67 3.67
N GLY A 111 0.33 0.41 2.91
CA GLY A 111 1.63 0.88 2.45
C GLY A 111 1.89 2.30 2.97
N ILE A 112 2.82 2.47 3.89
CA ILE A 112 3.18 3.76 4.47
C ILE A 112 4.70 3.98 4.31
N GLY A 113 5.09 4.97 3.54
CA GLY A 113 6.47 5.25 3.13
C GLY A 113 6.61 5.32 1.60
N ALA A 114 7.70 5.92 1.12
CA ALA A 114 7.97 5.99 -0.31
C ALA A 114 8.09 4.57 -0.90
N HIS A 115 7.32 4.26 -1.94
CA HIS A 115 7.23 2.94 -2.57
C HIS A 115 6.77 1.78 -1.67
N ALA A 116 6.29 2.04 -0.45
CA ALA A 116 5.81 0.99 0.45
C ALA A 116 4.63 0.22 -0.17
N GLY A 117 4.68 -1.11 -0.13
CA GLY A 117 3.60 -1.97 -0.64
C GLY A 117 3.38 -1.87 -2.16
N LYS A 118 4.35 -1.35 -2.92
CA LYS A 118 4.27 -1.30 -4.39
C LYS A 118 4.24 -2.71 -4.99
N ASN A 119 3.39 -2.91 -5.99
CA ASN A 119 3.19 -4.17 -6.72
C ASN A 119 2.79 -5.35 -5.82
N VAL A 120 2.06 -5.09 -4.73
CA VAL A 120 1.51 -6.15 -3.89
C VAL A 120 0.28 -6.76 -4.54
N VAL A 121 0.29 -8.08 -4.73
CA VAL A 121 -0.88 -8.86 -5.15
C VAL A 121 -1.35 -9.66 -3.95
N GLY A 122 -2.44 -9.23 -3.33
CA GLY A 122 -2.92 -9.90 -2.15
C GLY A 122 -3.79 -9.11 -1.19
N LYS A 123 -4.12 -9.79 -0.09
CA LYS A 123 -4.93 -9.26 1.01
C LYS A 123 -4.11 -9.09 2.30
N HIS A 124 -4.45 -8.08 3.11
CA HIS A 124 -3.94 -7.91 4.49
C HIS A 124 -2.42 -7.74 4.65
N ASN A 125 -1.71 -7.19 3.67
CA ASN A 125 -0.28 -6.92 3.83
C ASN A 125 -0.04 -5.60 4.56
N ILE A 126 0.98 -5.57 5.41
CA ILE A 126 1.47 -4.36 6.09
C ILE A 126 2.88 -4.06 5.57
N ALA A 127 3.06 -2.88 4.99
CA ALA A 127 4.32 -2.34 4.52
C ALA A 127 4.52 -0.95 5.13
N LEU A 128 5.49 -0.81 6.03
CA LEU A 128 5.81 0.46 6.70
C LEU A 128 7.30 0.76 6.58
N GLY A 129 7.67 1.77 5.80
CA GLY A 129 9.06 2.13 5.50
C GLY A 129 9.29 2.27 4.00
N SER A 130 10.37 2.96 3.60
CA SER A 130 10.66 3.12 2.18
C SER A 130 11.02 1.78 1.53
N HIS A 131 10.34 1.44 0.43
CA HIS A 131 10.43 0.15 -0.26
C HIS A 131 10.08 -1.09 0.60
N ALA A 132 9.38 -0.91 1.73
CA ALA A 132 8.91 -2.05 2.50
C ALA A 132 7.90 -2.88 1.69
N GLY A 133 8.02 -4.21 1.72
CA GLY A 133 7.05 -5.15 1.19
C GLY A 133 6.73 -4.98 -0.30
N THR A 134 7.69 -4.55 -1.13
CA THR A 134 7.47 -4.42 -2.57
C THR A 134 7.51 -5.77 -3.27
N ASN A 135 6.69 -5.93 -4.31
CA ASN A 135 6.63 -7.13 -5.16
C ASN A 135 6.29 -8.41 -4.37
N LEU A 136 5.38 -8.33 -3.40
CA LEU A 136 4.87 -9.51 -2.70
C LEU A 136 3.59 -10.02 -3.35
N ARG A 137 3.48 -11.34 -3.48
CA ARG A 137 2.25 -12.04 -3.87
C ARG A 137 1.85 -13.02 -2.79
N ASN A 138 0.63 -12.87 -2.28
CA ASN A 138 0.02 -13.86 -1.41
C ASN A 138 -1.06 -14.68 -2.12
N SER A 139 -1.51 -15.77 -1.49
CA SER A 139 -2.55 -16.64 -2.04
C SER A 139 -3.91 -15.94 -1.97
N GLU A 140 -4.68 -15.98 -3.06
CA GLU A 140 -6.03 -15.36 -3.10
C GLU A 140 -7.03 -16.03 -2.14
N GLU A 141 -6.75 -17.28 -1.77
CA GLU A 141 -7.61 -18.21 -1.02
C GLU A 141 -7.49 -18.07 0.51
N THR A 142 -6.42 -17.46 1.03
CA THR A 142 -6.20 -17.36 2.48
C THR A 142 -5.87 -15.94 2.91
N SER A 143 -6.16 -15.61 4.17
CA SER A 143 -5.69 -14.38 4.82
C SER A 143 -4.17 -14.46 5.05
N ALA A 144 -3.41 -14.54 3.96
CA ALA A 144 -1.96 -14.64 3.96
C ALA A 144 -1.36 -13.23 4.09
N ALA A 145 -1.42 -12.69 5.31
CA ALA A 145 -0.91 -11.37 5.67
C ALA A 145 0.62 -11.39 5.81
N ASN A 146 1.34 -10.56 5.06
CA ASN A 146 2.77 -10.33 5.32
C ASN A 146 2.95 -9.04 6.12
N VAL A 147 3.95 -9.00 7.00
CA VAL A 147 4.36 -7.81 7.74
C VAL A 147 5.78 -7.45 7.33
N SER A 148 5.94 -6.24 6.81
CA SER A 148 7.20 -5.68 6.31
C SER A 148 7.39 -4.29 6.89
N ILE A 149 8.25 -4.15 7.89
CA ILE A 149 8.43 -2.89 8.62
C ILE A 149 9.91 -2.50 8.65
N GLY A 150 10.28 -1.43 7.96
CA GLY A 150 11.64 -0.91 7.85
C GLY A 150 12.01 -0.56 6.41
N HIS A 151 13.14 0.13 6.24
CA HIS A 151 13.68 0.41 4.91
C HIS A 151 14.04 -0.91 4.20
N GLU A 152 13.45 -1.16 3.04
CA GLU A 152 13.63 -2.39 2.24
C GLU A 152 13.28 -3.71 2.95
N ALA A 153 12.52 -3.68 4.04
CA ALA A 153 12.04 -4.90 4.69
C ALA A 153 11.20 -5.73 3.71
N ASN A 154 11.57 -7.00 3.49
CA ASN A 154 10.89 -7.91 2.56
C ASN A 154 10.71 -7.31 1.15
N LYS A 155 11.72 -6.58 0.67
CA LYS A 155 11.79 -6.10 -0.70
C LYS A 155 12.24 -7.22 -1.64
N TYR A 156 11.52 -7.39 -2.75
CA TYR A 156 11.91 -8.28 -3.85
C TYR A 156 11.99 -7.49 -5.15
N ASP A 157 12.86 -7.88 -6.08
CA ASP A 157 12.99 -7.23 -7.39
C ASP A 157 11.89 -7.67 -8.38
N GLN A 158 11.38 -8.89 -8.18
CA GLN A 158 10.31 -9.50 -8.96
C GLN A 158 9.23 -10.01 -8.02
N LEU A 159 8.03 -10.25 -8.55
CA LEU A 159 6.88 -10.70 -7.77
C LEU A 159 7.18 -12.06 -7.09
N ALA A 160 7.26 -12.05 -5.77
CA ALA A 160 7.62 -13.21 -4.96
C ALA A 160 6.41 -13.78 -4.22
N ALA A 161 6.21 -15.10 -4.29
CA ALA A 161 5.13 -15.78 -3.58
C ALA A 161 5.50 -15.96 -2.10
N ILE A 162 5.16 -14.97 -1.27
CA ILE A 162 5.46 -14.94 0.17
C ILE A 162 4.16 -14.81 0.94
N GLN A 163 4.00 -15.66 1.95
CA GLN A 163 2.77 -15.73 2.74
C GLN A 163 3.11 -15.81 4.22
N ARG A 164 2.40 -15.03 5.04
CA ARG A 164 2.52 -15.07 6.51
C ARG A 164 3.94 -14.80 7.00
N SER A 165 4.72 -14.00 6.28
CA SER A 165 6.06 -13.61 6.72
C SER A 165 6.01 -12.40 7.65
N THR A 166 6.94 -12.33 8.59
CA THR A 166 7.16 -11.16 9.44
C THR A 166 8.61 -10.70 9.30
N ALA A 167 8.84 -9.54 8.68
CA ALA A 167 10.15 -8.93 8.53
C ALA A 167 10.14 -7.52 9.12
N VAL A 168 10.92 -7.31 10.18
CA VAL A 168 10.95 -6.06 10.93
C VAL A 168 12.40 -5.62 11.16
N GLY A 169 12.81 -4.56 10.48
CA GLY A 169 14.17 -4.03 10.49
C GLY A 169 14.57 -3.46 9.13
N VAL A 170 15.71 -2.78 9.07
CA VAL A 170 16.28 -2.36 7.79
C VAL A 170 16.79 -3.60 7.06
N GLN A 171 16.44 -3.74 5.78
CA GLN A 171 16.91 -4.81 4.89
C GLN A 171 16.66 -6.24 5.41
N THR A 172 15.64 -6.44 6.25
CA THR A 172 15.25 -7.78 6.71
C THR A 172 14.61 -8.60 5.60
N LYS A 173 14.79 -9.92 5.64
CA LYS A 173 14.17 -10.84 4.69
C LYS A 173 13.60 -12.07 5.37
N ALA A 174 12.31 -12.32 5.19
CA ALA A 174 11.60 -13.47 5.72
C ALA A 174 10.85 -14.19 4.57
N ALA A 175 11.17 -15.47 4.39
CA ALA A 175 10.42 -16.42 3.57
C ALA A 175 8.99 -16.67 4.09
N SER A 176 8.26 -17.57 3.43
CA SER A 176 6.90 -17.92 3.83
C SER A 176 6.85 -18.52 5.24
N ARG A 177 5.89 -18.06 6.03
CA ARG A 177 5.67 -18.42 7.45
C ARG A 177 6.86 -18.20 8.37
N SER A 178 7.86 -17.44 7.93
CA SER A 178 9.07 -17.19 8.72
C SER A 178 9.06 -15.80 9.37
N THR A 179 9.91 -15.62 10.37
CA THR A 179 10.06 -14.36 11.12
C THR A 179 11.52 -13.91 11.11
N ALA A 180 11.78 -12.70 10.62
CA ALA A 180 13.07 -12.01 10.68
C ALA A 180 12.92 -10.67 11.42
N LEU A 181 13.63 -10.50 12.55
CA LEU A 181 13.58 -9.29 13.37
C LEU A 181 14.99 -8.81 13.73
N GLY A 182 15.32 -7.58 13.32
CA GLY A 182 16.64 -6.96 13.50
C GLY A 182 17.24 -6.50 12.16
N ALA A 183 18.09 -5.46 12.16
CA ALA A 183 18.68 -4.98 10.90
C ALA A 183 19.44 -6.11 10.19
N GLU A 184 19.17 -6.29 8.89
CA GLU A 184 19.75 -7.33 8.03
C GLU A 184 19.49 -8.77 8.51
N ALA A 185 18.52 -9.01 9.40
CA ALA A 185 18.12 -10.37 9.78
C ALA A 185 17.48 -11.11 8.59
N THR A 186 17.83 -12.39 8.43
CA THR A 186 17.36 -13.22 7.31
C THR A 186 16.82 -14.57 7.80
N ALA A 187 15.53 -14.82 7.59
CA ALA A 187 14.87 -16.10 7.84
C ALA A 187 14.42 -16.69 6.48
N LEU A 188 15.35 -17.36 5.80
CA LEU A 188 15.19 -17.83 4.42
C LEU A 188 14.57 -19.23 4.31
N GLY A 189 14.66 -20.04 5.37
CA GLY A 189 13.94 -21.31 5.46
C GLY A 189 12.44 -21.10 5.68
N GLU A 190 11.63 -22.05 5.21
CA GLU A 190 10.20 -22.04 5.49
C GLU A 190 9.95 -22.29 6.98
N ASP A 191 9.03 -21.57 7.61
CA ASP A 191 8.77 -21.64 9.07
C ASP A 191 10.00 -21.30 9.96
N ALA A 192 11.04 -20.65 9.41
CA ALA A 192 12.25 -20.29 10.14
C ALA A 192 12.10 -19.04 11.04
N VAL A 193 12.99 -18.87 12.01
CA VAL A 193 13.04 -17.70 12.90
C VAL A 193 14.46 -17.16 12.99
N ALA A 194 14.66 -15.90 12.59
CA ALA A 194 15.91 -15.15 12.75
C ALA A 194 15.66 -13.91 13.61
N LEU A 195 16.25 -13.85 14.80
CA LEU A 195 16.12 -12.75 15.75
C LEU A 195 17.47 -12.19 16.15
N GLY A 196 17.76 -10.96 15.72
CA GLY A 196 19.01 -10.25 16.00
C GLY A 196 19.57 -9.60 14.73
N ILE A 197 20.37 -8.55 14.91
CA ILE A 197 21.09 -7.91 13.79
C ILE A 197 21.92 -8.99 13.08
N THR A 198 21.83 -9.04 11.75
CA THR A 198 22.54 -10.00 10.88
C THR A 198 22.35 -11.48 11.23
N SER A 199 21.32 -11.83 12.02
CA SER A 199 20.97 -13.23 12.31
C SER A 199 20.47 -13.94 11.04
N LYS A 200 20.77 -15.24 10.91
CA LYS A 200 20.55 -16.01 9.69
C LYS A 200 19.96 -17.39 9.99
N ALA A 201 18.74 -17.64 9.54
CA ALA A 201 18.05 -18.92 9.65
C ALA A 201 17.72 -19.43 8.23
N GLU A 202 18.58 -20.30 7.68
CA GLU A 202 18.47 -20.81 6.29
C GLU A 202 17.76 -22.15 6.18
N GLY A 203 17.84 -22.98 7.21
CA GLY A 203 17.14 -24.27 7.25
C GLY A 203 15.63 -24.11 7.44
N ASP A 204 14.83 -25.00 6.87
CA ASP A 204 13.40 -25.06 7.16
C ASP A 204 13.18 -25.33 8.66
N LYS A 205 12.31 -24.55 9.31
CA LYS A 205 12.04 -24.58 10.76
C LYS A 205 13.27 -24.27 11.64
N SER A 206 14.35 -23.77 11.06
CA SER A 206 15.56 -23.39 11.82
C SER A 206 15.32 -22.14 12.66
N VAL A 207 16.06 -22.02 13.77
CA VAL A 207 15.94 -20.91 14.72
C VAL A 207 17.32 -20.34 15.04
N ALA A 208 17.58 -19.13 14.59
CA ALA A 208 18.77 -18.35 14.89
C ALA A 208 18.42 -17.16 15.78
N ILE A 209 18.94 -17.13 17.02
CA ILE A 209 18.68 -16.06 17.98
C ILE A 209 20.01 -15.50 18.48
N GLY A 210 20.21 -14.19 18.31
CA GLY A 210 21.42 -13.46 18.66
C GLY A 210 22.01 -12.70 17.45
N ALA A 211 22.78 -11.66 17.72
CA ALA A 211 23.48 -10.95 16.65
C ALA A 211 24.50 -11.88 15.97
N ASN A 212 24.51 -11.92 14.63
CA ASN A 212 25.35 -12.83 13.83
C ASN A 212 25.17 -14.34 14.08
N SER A 213 24.08 -14.77 14.74
CA SER A 213 23.80 -16.20 14.90
C SER A 213 23.37 -16.82 13.58
N THR A 214 23.80 -18.06 13.30
CA THR A 214 23.44 -18.80 12.09
C THR A 214 22.83 -20.16 12.44
N ALA A 215 21.75 -20.53 11.76
CA ALA A 215 21.13 -21.85 11.82
C ALA A 215 20.82 -22.35 10.39
N ASP A 216 21.48 -23.42 9.96
CA ASP A 216 21.46 -23.90 8.57
C ASP A 216 20.69 -25.22 8.39
N SER A 217 20.15 -25.81 9.47
CA SER A 217 19.43 -27.08 9.49
C SER A 217 18.34 -27.10 10.55
#